data_AF-A0A2S9G303-F1
#
_entry.id   AF-A0A2S9G303-F1
#
_cell.length_a   1.000
_cell.length_b   1.000
_cell.length_c   1.000
_cell.angle_alpha   90.00
_cell.angle_beta   90.00
_cell.angle_gamma   90.00
#
_symmetry.space_group_name_H-M   'P 1'
#
loop_
_entity.id
_entity.type
_entity.pdbx_description
1 polymer ?
#
loop_
_entity_poly.entity_id
_entity_poly.type
_entity_poly.pdbx_seq_one_letter_code
_entity_poly.pdbx_strand_id
1 'polypeptide(L)' 'RLITWRGAARAEQGLSFAREAALAKKLGTDKGMQIGLDGVQLLGGHGFTKEHPVERWYRDLRAIGVAEGVVVL' A
#
# COMPACT_ATOMS: atom_id res chain seq x y z
N ARG A 1 1.94 -1.90 -8.72
CA ARG A 1 2.96 -2.81 -9.28
C ARG A 1 3.77 -2.16 -10.41
N LEU A 2 3.25 -1.95 -11.62
CA LEU A 2 4.05 -1.49 -12.78
C LEU A 2 4.83 -0.18 -12.55
N ILE A 3 4.21 0.81 -11.92
CA ILE A 3 4.86 2.10 -11.61
C ILE A 3 6.06 1.95 -10.67
N THR A 4 5.98 1.03 -9.70
CA THR A 4 7.07 0.70 -8.76
C THR A 4 8.27 0.15 -9.51
N TRP A 5 8.05 -0.84 -10.37
CA TRP A 5 9.12 -1.45 -11.18
C TRP A 5 9.73 -0.45 -12.16
N ARG A 6 8.93 0.45 -12.74
CA ARG A 6 9.44 1.54 -13.59
C ARG A 6 10.35 2.48 -12.81
N GLY A 7 9.96 2.87 -11.59
CA GLY A 7 10.80 3.72 -10.72
C GLY A 7 12.10 3.04 -10.35
N ALA A 8 12.05 1.76 -9.95
CA ALA A 8 13.23 0.97 -9.62
C ALA A 8 14.19 0.84 -10.81
N ALA A 9 13.69 0.46 -11.98
CA ALA A 9 14.51 0.32 -13.20
C ALA A 9 15.19 1.64 -13.60
N ARG A 10 14.52 2.79 -13.41
CA ARG A 10 15.14 4.12 -13.64
C ARG A 10 16.24 4.42 -12.63
N ALA A 11 16.02 4.09 -11.36
CA ALA A 11 17.01 4.27 -10.31
C ALA A 11 18.28 3.44 -10.56
N GLU A 12 18.13 2.18 -10.98
CA GLU A 12 19.26 1.31 -11.36
C GLU A 12 20.08 1.86 -12.53
N GLN A 13 19.45 2.60 -13.44
CA GLN A 13 20.10 3.24 -14.59
C GLN A 13 20.69 4.62 -14.25
N GLY A 14 20.61 5.08 -13.01
CA GLY A 14 21.04 6.43 -12.61
C GLY A 14 20.17 7.55 -13.19
N LEU A 15 18.97 7.24 -13.68
CA LEU A 15 18.01 8.22 -14.21
C LEU A 15 17.15 8.81 -13.09
N SER A 16 16.59 10.01 -13.32
CA SER A 16 15.66 10.62 -12.36
C SER A 16 14.41 9.74 -12.14
N PHE A 17 14.10 9.42 -10.89
CA PHE A 17 12.99 8.49 -10.57
C PHE A 17 12.00 9.04 -9.51
N ALA A 18 12.22 10.27 -9.03
CA ALA A 18 11.42 10.87 -7.95
C ALA A 18 9.91 10.91 -8.26
N ARG A 19 9.54 11.19 -9.52
CA ARG A 19 8.14 11.19 -9.96
C ARG A 19 7.52 9.80 -9.89
N GLU A 20 8.21 8.79 -10.42
CA GLU A 20 7.76 7.40 -10.38
C GLU A 20 7.63 6.90 -8.94
N ALA A 21 8.59 7.24 -8.07
CA ALA A 21 8.54 6.89 -6.64
C ALA A 21 7.31 7.52 -5.95
N ALA A 22 7.08 8.82 -6.14
CA ALA A 22 5.92 9.51 -5.59
C ALA A 22 4.59 8.93 -6.08
N LEU A 23 4.48 8.65 -7.39
CA LEU A 23 3.29 8.00 -7.96
C LEU A 23 3.10 6.57 -7.46
N ALA A 24 4.19 5.81 -7.30
CA ALA A 24 4.14 4.45 -6.77
C ALA A 24 3.66 4.43 -5.31
N LYS A 25 4.16 5.33 -4.48
CA LYS A 25 3.72 5.51 -3.09
C LYS A 25 2.24 5.84 -3.04
N LYS A 26 1.82 6.92 -3.72
CA LYS A 26 0.41 7.35 -3.73
C LYS A 26 -0.53 6.23 -4.18
N LEU A 27 -0.25 5.62 -5.33
CA LEU A 27 -1.11 4.58 -5.88
C LEU A 27 -1.12 3.32 -4.99
N GLY A 28 0.02 2.94 -4.42
CA GLY A 28 0.14 1.83 -3.50
C GLY A 28 -0.70 2.02 -2.25
N THR A 29 -0.65 3.20 -1.64
CA THR A 29 -1.46 3.59 -0.49
C THR A 29 -2.95 3.61 -0.81
N ASP A 30 -3.36 4.33 -1.87
CA ASP A 30 -4.78 4.48 -2.23
C ASP A 30 -5.42 3.12 -2.51
N LYS A 31 -4.72 2.26 -3.26
CA LYS A 31 -5.21 0.92 -3.58
C LYS A 31 -5.08 -0.07 -2.43
N GLY A 32 -4.04 0.04 -1.62
CA GLY A 32 -3.88 -0.75 -0.40
C GLY A 32 -5.07 -0.55 0.54
N MET A 33 -5.47 0.70 0.76
CA MET A 33 -6.65 1.01 1.57
C MET A 33 -7.92 0.39 1.03
N GLN A 34 -8.16 0.53 -0.27
CA GLN A 34 -9.33 -0.06 -0.93
C GLN A 34 -9.34 -1.59 -0.76
N ILE A 35 -8.22 -2.25 -1.05
CA ILE A 35 -8.10 -3.72 -0.95
C ILE A 35 -8.33 -4.20 0.49
N GLY A 36 -7.77 -3.52 1.48
CA GLY A 36 -7.96 -3.88 2.89
C GLY A 36 -9.43 -3.78 3.32
N LEU A 37 -10.09 -2.69 2.95
CA LEU A 37 -11.52 -2.47 3.24
C LEU A 37 -12.41 -3.52 2.55
N ASP A 38 -12.22 -3.70 1.24
CA ASP A 38 -12.97 -4.66 0.45
C ASP A 38 -12.76 -6.09 0.97
N GLY A 39 -11.53 -6.44 1.35
CA GLY A 39 -11.18 -7.75 1.89
C GLY A 39 -11.91 -8.09 3.19
N VAL A 40 -11.95 -7.14 4.14
CA VAL A 40 -12.70 -7.33 5.39
C VAL A 40 -14.20 -7.44 5.10
N GLN A 41 -14.73 -6.59 4.21
CA GLN A 41 -16.15 -6.56 3.85
C GLN A 41 -16.61 -7.86 3.17
N LEU A 42 -15.79 -8.46 2.31
CA LEU A 42 -16.10 -9.72 1.61
C LEU A 42 -16.29 -10.90 2.58
N LEU A 43 -15.58 -10.90 3.71
CA LEU A 43 -15.68 -11.95 4.74
C LEU A 43 -16.75 -11.64 5.81
N GLY A 44 -17.40 -10.47 5.74
CA GLY A 44 -18.39 -10.04 6.73
C GLY A 44 -17.81 -10.04 8.14
N GLY A 45 -18.56 -10.55 9.12
CA GLY A 45 -18.10 -10.61 10.52
C GLY A 45 -16.78 -11.37 10.70
N HIS A 46 -16.54 -12.42 9.92
CA HIS A 46 -15.29 -13.20 9.96
C HIS A 46 -14.08 -12.37 9.52
N GLY A 47 -14.29 -11.35 8.69
CA GLY A 47 -13.24 -10.42 8.25
C GLY A 47 -12.65 -9.56 9.38
N PHE A 48 -13.31 -9.50 10.54
CA PHE A 48 -12.81 -8.81 11.74
C PHE A 48 -12.23 -9.75 12.80
N THR A 49 -12.31 -11.07 12.59
CA THR A 49 -11.77 -12.07 13.52
C THR A 49 -10.30 -12.34 13.22
N LYS A 50 -9.54 -12.75 14.23
CA LYS A 50 -8.12 -13.13 14.07
C LYS A 50 -7.91 -14.50 13.45
N GLU A 51 -8.99 -15.22 13.13
CA GLU A 51 -8.94 -16.51 12.44
C GLU A 51 -8.53 -16.35 10.97
N HIS A 52 -8.80 -15.18 10.39
CA HIS A 52 -8.38 -14.82 9.03
C HIS A 52 -7.35 -13.68 9.06
N PRO A 53 -6.34 -13.71 8.17
CA PRO A 53 -5.29 -12.69 8.16
C PRO A 53 -5.76 -11.31 7.66
N VAL A 54 -6.96 -11.23 7.09
CA VAL A 54 -7.46 -10.02 6.41
C VAL A 54 -7.58 -8.81 7.34
N GLU A 55 -7.95 -9.04 8.61
CA GLU A 55 -8.08 -7.97 9.60
C GLU A 55 -6.72 -7.30 9.85
N ARG A 56 -5.66 -8.12 9.90
CA ARG A 56 -4.29 -7.66 10.08
C ARG A 56 -3.84 -6.87 8.86
N TRP A 57 -4.07 -7.41 7.66
CA TRP A 57 -3.72 -6.70 6.42
C TRP A 57 -4.43 -5.36 6.31
N TYR A 58 -5.72 -5.28 6.64
CA TYR A 58 -6.44 -4.01 6.68
C TYR A 58 -5.77 -2.99 7.61
N ARG A 59 -5.43 -3.39 8.84
CA ARG A 59 -4.75 -2.52 9.80
C ARG A 59 -3.36 -2.07 9.31
N ASP A 60 -2.58 -2.99 8.75
CA ASP A 60 -1.24 -2.71 8.25
C ASP A 60 -1.28 -1.75 7.04
N LEU A 61 -2.19 -1.99 6.09
CA LEU A 61 -2.39 -1.13 4.93
C LEU A 61 -2.85 0.27 5.34
N ARG A 62 -3.67 0.37 6.39
CA ARG A 62 -4.07 1.64 6.99
C ARG A 62 -2.93 2.38 7.67
N ALA A 63 -2.04 1.66 8.35
CA ALA A 63 -0.85 2.26 8.92
C ALA A 63 0.09 2.80 7.83
N ILE A 64 0.37 2.02 6.78
CA ILE A 64 1.25 2.42 5.67
C ILE A 64 0.78 3.72 5.01
N GLY A 65 -0.54 3.91 4.87
CA GLY A 65 -1.08 5.11 4.23
C GLY A 65 -0.79 6.43 4.96
N VAL A 66 -0.47 6.37 6.25
CA VAL A 66 -0.14 7.53 7.08
C VAL A 66 1.30 7.50 7.58
N ALA A 67 1.94 6.33 7.59
CA ALA A 67 3.26 6.15 8.18
C ALA A 67 4.28 7.07 7.52
N GLU A 68 4.51 6.96 6.22
CA GLU A 68 5.47 7.82 5.51
C GLU A 68 4.85 9.19 5.16
N GLY A 69 5.53 10.28 5.51
CA GLY A 69 5.15 11.67 5.34
C GLY A 69 4.40 12.32 6.51
N VAL A 70 3.89 11.54 7.48
CA VAL A 70 3.21 12.07 8.69
C VAL A 70 3.83 11.54 9.99
N VAL A 71 4.19 10.25 10.06
CA VAL A 71 4.77 9.63 11.26
C VAL A 71 6.27 9.35 11.09
N VAL A 72 6.69 9.01 9.88
CA VAL A 72 8.05 8.68 9.44
C VAL A 72 8.27 9.46 8.14
N LEU A 73 9.45 10.01 7.87
CA LEU A 73 9.72 11.03 6.85
C LEU A 73 9.24 10.72 5.43
#